data_AF-A0A962NPK1-F1
#
_entry.id   AF-A0A962NPK1-F1
#
_cell.length_a   1.000
_cell.length_b   1.000
_cell.length_c   1.000
_cell.angle_alpha   90.00
_cell.angle_beta   90.00
_cell.angle_gamma   90.00
#
_symmetry.space_group_name_H-M   'P 1'
#
loop_
_entity.id
_entity.type
_entity.pdbx_description
1 polymer ?
#
loop_
_entity_poly.entity_id
_entity_poly.type
_entity_poly.pdbx_seq_one_letter_code
_entity_poly.pdbx_strand_id
1 'polypeptide(L)'
;MAGGGQQAENTLHENAIGWAILLAVFAVIIWLFWYYKAEEVRNVVRWLRYGEMWLVSWALEAGNFVVSLFGDEDSRYQVLYHGKLVDWHKYFVQTPEWDKAQLTYNHLSLFNSLAMQPLRIPFFILCMLGGLWCMFRGPQTHYRTRLGLEGLIHRQAENFSVIAPFVDFNPANQPPRPPGSPVPAELPLFAEALGPEEWLSYYQIPVPDGKIDEAAAAKAFQKQLMGRWKGAMVLKPYQQILLAAFCLKAARKRGESDELLGRL
;
A
#
# COMPACT_ATOMS: atom_id res chain seq x y z
N MET A 1 48.57 -42.52 18.25
CA MET A 1 49.32 -42.04 17.07
C MET A 1 48.46 -41.01 16.38
N ALA A 2 48.78 -39.73 16.60
CA ALA A 2 48.07 -38.59 16.05
C ALA A 2 48.47 -38.43 14.57
N GLY A 3 47.57 -38.81 13.66
CA GLY A 3 47.64 -38.44 12.26
C GLY A 3 47.06 -37.04 12.08
N GLY A 4 47.79 -36.03 12.55
CA GLY A 4 47.44 -34.63 12.32
C GLY A 4 47.72 -34.27 10.86
N GLY A 5 46.71 -34.41 10.01
CA GLY A 5 46.71 -33.78 8.69
C GLY A 5 46.64 -32.26 8.87
N GLN A 6 47.79 -31.60 8.81
CA GLN A 6 47.88 -30.15 8.66
C GLN A 6 47.17 -29.77 7.36
N GLN A 7 45.93 -29.27 7.46
CA GLN A 7 45.35 -28.45 6.40
C GLN A 7 46.22 -27.19 6.31
N ALA A 8 46.95 -27.05 5.20
CA ALA A 8 47.71 -25.86 4.90
C ALA A 8 46.78 -24.64 4.99
N GLU A 9 47.14 -23.65 5.82
CA GLU A 9 46.50 -22.35 5.85
C GLU A 9 46.49 -21.79 4.42
N ASN A 10 45.30 -21.59 3.86
CA ASN A 10 45.12 -20.94 2.56
C ASN A 10 45.69 -19.52 2.64
N THR A 11 46.96 -19.35 2.28
CA THR A 11 47.55 -18.01 2.21
C THR A 11 46.84 -17.27 1.08
N LEU A 12 46.35 -16.06 1.40
CA LEU A 12 45.59 -15.20 0.47
C LEU A 12 46.37 -14.98 -0.86
N HIS A 13 47.70 -15.07 -0.81
CA HIS A 13 48.60 -15.01 -1.95
C HIS A 13 48.53 -16.22 -2.90
N GLU A 14 48.49 -17.46 -2.40
CA GLU A 14 48.39 -18.66 -3.26
C GLU A 14 47.04 -18.72 -3.97
N ASN A 15 45.97 -18.33 -3.28
CA ASN A 15 44.65 -18.17 -3.89
C ASN A 15 44.64 -17.06 -4.95
N ALA A 16 45.27 -15.90 -4.68
CA ALA A 16 45.34 -14.81 -5.65
C ALA A 16 46.11 -15.20 -6.93
N ILE A 17 47.18 -15.99 -6.82
CA ILE A 17 47.92 -16.52 -7.97
C ILE A 17 47.05 -17.50 -8.76
N GLY A 18 46.31 -18.38 -8.08
CA GLY A 18 45.34 -19.28 -8.71
C GLY A 18 44.26 -18.54 -9.51
N TRP A 19 43.67 -17.48 -8.92
CA TRP A 19 42.71 -16.61 -9.61
C TRP A 19 43.33 -15.85 -10.79
N ALA A 20 44.58 -15.40 -10.67
CA ALA A 20 45.28 -14.71 -11.76
C ALA A 20 45.55 -15.62 -12.97
N ILE A 21 45.99 -16.86 -12.72
CA ILE A 21 46.20 -17.86 -13.78
C ILE A 21 44.87 -18.21 -14.43
N LEU A 22 43.82 -18.44 -13.64
CA LEU A 22 42.47 -18.72 -14.14
C LEU A 22 41.93 -17.56 -15.00
N LEU A 23 42.13 -16.31 -14.59
CA LEU A 23 41.76 -15.13 -15.37
C LEU A 23 42.54 -15.07 -16.69
N ALA A 24 43.84 -15.34 -16.67
CA ALA A 24 44.65 -15.40 -17.89
C ALA A 24 44.17 -16.49 -18.86
N VAL A 25 43.83 -17.68 -18.35
CA VAL A 25 43.27 -18.77 -19.16
C VAL A 25 41.92 -18.35 -19.75
N PHE A 26 41.03 -17.76 -18.95
CA PHE A 26 39.75 -17.24 -19.45
C PHE A 26 39.95 -16.13 -20.49
N ALA A 27 40.91 -15.24 -20.31
CA ALA A 27 41.21 -14.18 -21.28
C ALA A 27 41.66 -14.76 -22.63
N VAL A 28 42.50 -15.80 -22.63
CA VAL A 28 42.92 -16.49 -23.87
C VAL A 28 41.74 -17.20 -24.53
N ILE A 29 40.90 -17.88 -23.75
CA ILE A 29 39.70 -18.55 -24.27
C ILE A 29 38.72 -17.53 -24.88
N ILE A 30 38.47 -16.42 -24.18
CA ILE A 30 37.60 -15.33 -24.66
C ILE A 30 38.19 -14.71 -25.94
N TRP A 31 39.51 -14.50 -25.99
CA TRP A 31 40.18 -13.97 -27.17
C TRP A 31 40.07 -14.92 -28.38
N LEU A 32 40.31 -16.22 -28.18
CA LEU A 32 40.12 -17.23 -29.23
C LEU A 32 38.66 -17.31 -29.68
N PHE A 33 37.72 -17.29 -28.74
CA PHE A 33 36.29 -17.27 -29.03
C PHE A 33 35.92 -16.04 -29.86
N TRP A 34 36.42 -14.86 -29.49
CA TRP A 34 36.20 -13.63 -30.25
C TRP A 34 36.81 -13.72 -31.65
N TYR A 35 38.05 -14.22 -31.79
CA TYR A 35 38.73 -14.35 -33.07
C TYR A 35 37.98 -15.25 -34.07
N TYR A 36 37.52 -16.43 -33.62
CA TYR A 36 36.86 -17.40 -34.49
C TYR A 36 35.35 -17.20 -34.64
N LYS A 37 34.68 -16.58 -33.66
CA LYS A 37 33.21 -16.44 -33.63
C LYS A 37 32.73 -14.99 -33.62
N ALA A 38 33.58 -14.01 -33.97
CA ALA A 38 33.21 -12.59 -34.04
C ALA A 38 31.91 -12.34 -34.83
N GLU A 39 31.69 -13.04 -35.94
CA GLU A 39 30.46 -12.89 -36.74
C GLU A 39 29.21 -13.36 -36.00
N GLU A 40 29.27 -14.53 -35.37
CA GLU A 40 28.14 -15.06 -34.59
C GLU A 40 27.87 -14.22 -33.35
N VAL A 41 28.90 -13.73 -32.67
CA VAL A 41 28.75 -12.82 -31.52
C VAL A 41 28.04 -11.53 -31.94
N ARG A 42 28.44 -10.93 -33.07
CA ARG A 42 27.80 -9.72 -33.59
C ARG A 42 26.33 -9.96 -33.97
N ASN A 43 26.04 -11.13 -34.54
CA ASN A 43 24.67 -11.51 -34.86
C ASN A 43 23.81 -11.73 -33.60
N VAL A 44 24.36 -12.35 -32.55
CA VAL A 44 23.67 -12.48 -31.25
C VAL A 44 23.38 -11.11 -30.64
N VAL A 45 24.36 -10.20 -30.64
CA VAL A 45 24.16 -8.83 -30.15
C VAL A 45 23.08 -8.09 -30.96
N ARG A 46 23.04 -8.26 -32.28
CA ARG A 46 21.98 -7.70 -33.13
C ARG A 46 20.60 -8.17 -32.68
N TRP A 47 20.42 -9.47 -32.47
CA TRP A 47 19.12 -10.01 -32.04
C TRP A 47 18.73 -9.56 -30.64
N LEU A 48 19.70 -9.45 -29.73
CA LEU A 48 19.46 -8.88 -28.41
C LEU A 48 19.01 -7.41 -28.51
N ARG A 49 19.70 -6.58 -29.30
CA ARG A 49 19.30 -5.19 -29.55
C ARG A 49 17.98 -5.07 -30.29
N TYR A 50 17.68 -5.99 -31.20
CA TYR A 50 16.38 -6.06 -31.88
C TYR A 50 15.26 -6.39 -30.91
N GLY A 51 15.48 -7.33 -29.98
CA GLY A 51 14.54 -7.63 -28.91
C GLY A 51 14.29 -6.41 -28.00
N GLU A 52 15.33 -5.68 -27.64
CA GLU A 52 15.19 -4.41 -26.90
C GLU A 52 14.41 -3.36 -27.71
N MET A 53 14.73 -3.19 -28.99
CA MET A 53 13.99 -2.29 -29.89
C MET A 53 12.53 -2.68 -30.03
N TRP A 54 12.21 -3.98 -30.07
CA TRP A 54 10.84 -4.48 -30.12
C TRP A 54 10.06 -4.14 -28.84
N LEU A 55 10.67 -4.31 -27.65
CA LEU A 55 10.04 -3.89 -26.39
C LEU A 55 9.80 -2.37 -26.36
N VAL A 56 10.75 -1.61 -26.90
CA VAL A 56 10.65 -0.17 -27.01
C VAL A 56 9.60 0.27 -28.04
N SER A 57 9.36 -0.51 -29.10
CA SER A 57 8.34 -0.17 -30.10
C SER A 57 6.96 -0.06 -29.44
N TRP A 58 6.64 -0.92 -28.47
CA TRP A 58 5.39 -0.84 -27.71
C TRP A 58 5.28 0.46 -26.91
N ALA A 59 6.39 0.88 -26.29
CA ALA A 59 6.44 2.13 -25.54
C ALA A 59 6.39 3.37 -26.45
N LEU A 60 7.00 3.31 -27.64
CA LEU A 60 6.96 4.36 -28.65
C LEU A 60 5.57 4.46 -29.30
N GLU A 61 4.91 3.35 -29.58
CA GLU A 61 3.52 3.32 -30.07
C GLU A 61 2.56 3.88 -29.01
N ALA A 62 2.72 3.50 -27.74
CA ALA A 62 1.96 4.07 -26.63
C ALA A 62 2.26 5.58 -26.44
N GLY A 63 3.51 6.00 -26.61
CA GLY A 63 3.92 7.40 -26.57
C GLY A 63 3.33 8.21 -27.72
N ASN A 64 3.36 7.67 -28.95
CA ASN A 64 2.75 8.29 -30.12
C ASN A 64 1.23 8.40 -29.97
N PHE A 65 0.56 7.43 -29.34
CA PHE A 65 -0.85 7.57 -28.98
C PHE A 65 -1.09 8.77 -28.04
N VAL A 66 -0.26 8.93 -26.99
CA VAL A 66 -0.36 10.09 -26.10
C VAL A 66 -0.07 11.40 -26.84
N VAL A 67 0.93 11.45 -27.73
CA VAL A 67 1.27 12.64 -28.52
C VAL A 67 0.18 12.98 -29.56
N SER A 68 -0.43 11.98 -30.18
CA SER A 68 -1.57 12.16 -31.11
C SER A 68 -2.81 12.76 -30.43
N LEU A 69 -2.98 12.52 -29.12
CA LEU A 69 -4.00 13.16 -28.28
C LEU A 69 -3.75 14.67 -28.07
N PHE A 70 -2.51 15.14 -28.27
CA PHE A 70 -2.10 16.54 -28.14
C PHE A 70 -1.78 17.24 -29.47
N GLY A 71 -2.12 16.63 -30.61
CA GLY A 71 -2.26 17.32 -31.90
C GLY A 71 -1.06 17.33 -32.86
N ASP A 72 -0.09 16.42 -32.70
CA ASP A 72 1.01 16.26 -33.68
C ASP A 72 1.00 14.83 -34.24
N GLU A 73 0.35 14.65 -35.39
CA GLU A 73 0.06 13.33 -35.99
C GLU A 73 1.24 12.71 -36.75
N ASP A 74 2.30 13.46 -37.06
CA ASP A 74 3.29 13.05 -38.09
C ASP A 74 4.76 12.98 -37.60
N SER A 75 5.02 13.20 -36.30
CA SER A 75 6.38 13.17 -35.75
C SER A 75 6.87 11.74 -35.51
N ARG A 76 7.34 11.08 -36.58
CA ARG A 76 8.10 9.82 -36.47
C ARG A 76 9.31 10.01 -35.55
N TYR A 77 9.46 9.13 -34.57
CA TYR A 77 10.56 9.20 -33.60
C TYR A 77 11.94 9.12 -34.28
N GLN A 78 12.79 10.11 -34.02
CA GLN A 78 14.15 10.21 -34.56
C GLN A 78 15.20 10.02 -33.47
N VAL A 79 16.26 9.29 -33.79
CA VAL A 79 17.41 9.03 -32.92
C VAL A 79 18.60 9.82 -33.41
N LEU A 80 19.36 10.39 -32.48
CA LEU A 80 20.60 11.10 -32.80
C LEU A 80 21.74 10.09 -32.93
N TYR A 81 22.25 9.90 -34.13
CA TYR A 81 23.42 9.04 -34.39
C TYR A 81 24.52 9.84 -35.07
N HIS A 82 25.69 9.96 -34.40
CA HIS A 82 26.85 10.71 -34.90
C HIS A 82 26.49 12.14 -35.38
N GLY A 83 25.63 12.84 -34.64
CA GLY A 83 25.21 14.21 -34.97
C GLY A 83 24.16 14.32 -36.09
N LYS A 84 23.67 13.21 -36.64
CA LYS A 84 22.58 13.17 -37.62
C LYS A 84 21.32 12.59 -37.00
N LEU A 85 20.17 13.15 -37.36
CA LEU A 85 18.87 12.60 -37.01
C LEU A 85 18.53 11.46 -37.97
N VAL A 86 18.16 10.32 -37.40
CA VAL A 86 17.91 9.08 -38.12
C VAL A 86 16.54 8.54 -37.71
N ASP A 87 15.70 8.21 -38.69
CA ASP A 87 14.35 7.71 -38.45
C ASP A 87 14.36 6.32 -37.81
N TRP A 88 13.88 6.18 -36.58
CA TRP A 88 13.97 4.94 -35.83
C TRP A 88 13.25 3.76 -36.51
N HIS A 89 12.02 4.00 -36.99
CA HIS A 89 11.18 2.98 -37.60
C HIS A 89 11.79 2.37 -38.86
N LYS A 90 12.47 3.19 -39.67
CA LYS A 90 13.13 2.73 -40.90
C LYS A 90 14.22 1.72 -40.58
N TYR A 91 15.05 2.01 -39.57
CA TYR A 91 16.15 1.12 -39.20
C TYR A 91 15.68 -0.07 -38.35
N PHE A 92 14.57 0.05 -37.62
CA PHE A 92 13.94 -1.07 -36.94
C PHE A 92 13.52 -2.17 -37.94
N VAL A 93 12.84 -1.81 -39.03
CA VAL A 93 12.42 -2.75 -40.08
C VAL A 93 13.63 -3.32 -40.84
N GLN A 94 14.67 -2.52 -41.04
CA GLN A 94 15.88 -2.98 -41.74
C GLN A 94 16.77 -3.88 -40.88
N THR A 95 16.80 -3.72 -39.55
CA THR A 95 17.69 -4.49 -38.65
C THR A 95 17.66 -6.02 -38.85
N PRO A 96 16.49 -6.69 -39.01
CA PRO A 96 16.43 -8.14 -39.25
C PRO A 96 16.88 -8.57 -40.66
N GLU A 97 16.85 -7.67 -41.65
CA GLU A 97 17.12 -7.99 -43.06
C GLU A 97 18.61 -8.12 -43.39
N TRP A 98 19.48 -7.70 -42.46
CA TRP A 98 20.91 -7.66 -42.70
C TRP A 98 21.53 -9.06 -42.62
N ASP A 99 22.46 -9.38 -43.52
CA ASP A 99 23.17 -10.65 -43.45
C ASP A 99 24.28 -10.63 -42.38
N LYS A 100 24.57 -11.80 -41.79
CA LYS A 100 25.57 -11.94 -40.72
C LYS A 100 26.96 -11.47 -41.16
N ALA A 101 27.32 -11.71 -42.42
CA ALA A 101 28.62 -11.33 -42.99
C ALA A 101 28.80 -9.81 -43.14
N GLN A 102 27.72 -9.03 -43.19
CA GLN A 102 27.75 -7.58 -43.42
C GLN A 102 27.77 -6.77 -42.10
N LEU A 103 27.75 -7.43 -40.94
CA LEU A 103 27.66 -6.80 -39.64
C LEU A 103 29.00 -6.17 -39.19
N THR A 104 29.28 -4.95 -39.63
CA THR A 104 30.38 -4.12 -39.09
C THR A 104 30.07 -3.54 -37.71
N TYR A 105 31.11 -3.13 -36.97
CA TYR A 105 30.98 -2.42 -35.67
C TYR A 105 30.11 -1.16 -35.74
N ASN A 106 30.12 -0.44 -36.87
CA ASN A 106 29.26 0.73 -37.08
C ASN A 106 27.76 0.39 -37.04
N HIS A 107 27.39 -0.83 -37.41
CA HIS A 107 26.00 -1.29 -37.36
C HIS A 107 25.61 -1.63 -35.93
N LEU A 108 26.53 -2.22 -35.15
CA LEU A 108 26.32 -2.46 -33.73
C LEU A 108 26.15 -1.16 -32.93
N SER A 109 26.97 -0.14 -33.21
CA SER A 109 26.81 1.17 -32.57
C SER A 109 25.50 1.84 -32.95
N LEU A 110 25.06 1.69 -34.21
CA LEU A 110 23.75 2.17 -34.66
C LEU A 110 22.61 1.46 -33.92
N PHE A 111 22.61 0.11 -33.87
CA PHE A 111 21.60 -0.67 -33.15
C PHE A 111 21.57 -0.33 -31.66
N ASN A 112 22.73 -0.10 -31.05
CA ASN A 112 22.82 0.32 -29.66
C ASN A 112 22.16 1.68 -29.42
N SER A 113 22.41 2.66 -30.29
CA SER A 113 21.77 3.98 -30.19
C SER A 113 20.26 3.92 -30.43
N LEU A 114 19.80 3.08 -31.36
CA LEU A 114 18.39 2.85 -31.63
C LEU A 114 17.67 2.18 -30.45
N ALA A 115 18.30 1.26 -29.74
CA ALA A 115 17.71 0.61 -28.56
C ALA A 115 17.73 1.53 -27.31
N MET A 116 18.86 2.16 -27.02
CA MET A 116 19.10 2.81 -25.72
C MET A 116 18.52 4.23 -25.61
N GLN A 117 18.50 5.02 -26.70
CA GLN A 117 17.99 6.39 -26.61
C GLN A 117 16.49 6.44 -26.25
N PRO A 118 15.61 5.66 -26.88
CA PRO A 118 14.20 5.69 -26.52
C PRO A 118 13.92 5.04 -25.16
N LEU A 119 14.73 4.09 -24.68
CA LEU A 119 14.63 3.52 -23.32
C LEU A 119 14.77 4.57 -22.22
N ARG A 120 15.43 5.71 -22.48
CA ARG A 120 15.56 6.80 -21.51
C ARG A 120 14.20 7.32 -21.02
N ILE A 121 13.20 7.38 -21.92
CA ILE A 121 11.87 7.92 -21.62
C ILE A 121 11.14 7.05 -20.56
N PRO A 122 10.94 5.74 -20.75
CA PRO A 122 10.27 4.91 -19.75
C PRO A 122 11.03 4.86 -18.42
N PHE A 123 12.37 4.85 -18.43
CA PHE A 123 13.14 4.94 -17.19
C PHE A 123 12.92 6.26 -16.45
N PHE A 124 12.90 7.39 -17.17
CA PHE A 124 12.61 8.69 -16.57
C PHE A 124 11.20 8.72 -15.95
N ILE A 125 10.20 8.21 -16.68
CA ILE A 125 8.82 8.13 -16.19
C ILE A 125 8.75 7.25 -14.93
N LEU A 126 9.39 6.09 -14.93
CA LEU A 126 9.40 5.16 -13.79
C LEU A 126 10.08 5.80 -12.57
N CYS A 127 11.22 6.46 -12.76
CA CYS A 127 11.91 7.19 -11.70
C CYS A 127 11.07 8.36 -11.17
N MET A 128 10.39 9.10 -12.04
CA MET A 128 9.50 10.20 -11.65
C MET A 128 8.31 9.69 -10.83
N LEU A 129 7.66 8.62 -11.28
CA LEU A 129 6.57 7.96 -10.56
C LEU A 129 7.03 7.42 -9.20
N GLY A 130 8.22 6.80 -9.15
CA GLY A 130 8.85 6.36 -7.92
C GLY A 130 9.13 7.52 -6.95
N GLY A 131 9.62 8.65 -7.48
CA GLY A 131 9.84 9.88 -6.72
C GLY A 131 8.54 10.46 -6.14
N LEU A 132 7.48 10.57 -6.95
CA LEU A 132 6.15 11.00 -6.49
C LEU A 132 5.58 10.06 -5.43
N TRP A 133 5.72 8.74 -5.64
CA TRP A 133 5.32 7.75 -4.64
C TRP A 133 6.04 7.95 -3.32
N CYS A 134 7.37 8.13 -3.34
CA CYS A 134 8.15 8.37 -2.14
C CYS A 134 7.75 9.68 -1.44
N MET A 135 7.39 10.72 -2.21
CA MET A 135 6.98 12.01 -1.65
C MET A 135 5.66 11.94 -0.88
N PHE A 136 4.68 11.18 -1.38
CA PHE A 136 3.33 11.12 -0.81
C PHE A 136 3.08 9.90 0.08
N ARG A 137 3.63 8.74 -0.27
CA ARG A 137 3.41 7.44 0.39
C ARG A 137 4.70 6.83 0.95
N GLY A 138 5.78 7.60 1.05
CA GLY A 138 7.03 7.14 1.65
C GLY A 138 6.89 6.85 3.15
N PRO A 139 7.72 5.95 3.71
CA PRO A 139 7.80 5.76 5.15
C PRO A 139 8.16 7.10 5.83
N GLN A 140 7.47 7.43 6.92
CA GLN A 140 7.53 8.72 7.64
C GLN A 140 6.71 9.90 7.09
N THR A 141 5.96 9.77 5.98
CA THR A 141 5.00 10.83 5.60
C THR A 141 3.88 11.01 6.63
N HIS A 142 3.63 9.99 7.47
CA HIS A 142 2.69 10.05 8.60
C HIS A 142 2.96 11.20 9.58
N TYR A 143 4.22 11.59 9.79
CA TYR A 143 4.58 12.65 10.74
C TYR A 143 4.46 14.06 10.15
N ARG A 144 4.17 14.18 8.85
CA ARG A 144 4.03 15.47 8.15
C ARG A 144 2.59 16.01 8.20
N THR A 145 1.63 15.20 8.64
CA THR A 145 0.23 15.64 8.77
C THR A 145 0.01 16.34 10.11
N ARG A 146 -0.51 17.56 10.09
CA ARG A 146 -1.01 18.23 11.30
C ARG A 146 -2.37 17.63 11.65
N LEU A 147 -2.42 16.78 12.68
CA LEU A 147 -3.66 16.22 13.19
C LEU A 147 -4.28 17.18 14.21
N GLY A 148 -5.51 17.63 13.96
CA GLY A 148 -6.36 18.19 15.01
C GLY A 148 -6.95 17.08 15.90
N LEU A 149 -7.77 17.46 16.89
CA LEU A 149 -8.45 16.50 17.77
C LEU A 149 -9.20 15.42 16.97
N GLU A 150 -10.00 15.84 15.98
CA GLU A 150 -10.82 14.91 15.19
C GLU A 150 -9.97 14.03 14.27
N GLY A 151 -8.88 14.58 13.72
CA GLY A 151 -7.93 13.79 12.94
C GLY A 151 -7.22 12.73 13.78
N LEU A 152 -6.96 13.03 15.05
CA LEU A 152 -6.36 12.10 16.01
C LEU A 152 -7.37 11.01 16.42
N ILE A 153 -8.62 11.37 16.70
CA ILE A 153 -9.70 10.40 17.01
C ILE A 153 -9.92 9.46 15.82
N HIS A 154 -9.98 9.99 14.60
CA HIS A 154 -10.15 9.19 13.39
C HIS A 154 -9.01 8.18 13.18
N ARG A 155 -7.76 8.62 13.39
CA ARG A 155 -6.58 7.74 13.33
C ARG A 155 -6.55 6.70 14.44
N GLN A 156 -6.97 7.06 15.64
CA GLN A 156 -7.03 6.13 16.75
C GLN A 156 -8.14 5.09 16.57
N ALA A 157 -9.25 5.45 15.92
CA ALA A 157 -10.36 4.54 15.67
C ALA A 157 -9.97 3.35 14.78
N GLU A 158 -8.99 3.52 13.88
CA GLU A 158 -8.43 2.40 13.08
C GLU A 158 -7.78 1.33 13.97
N ASN A 159 -7.18 1.73 15.10
CA ASN A 159 -6.52 0.82 16.05
C ASN A 159 -7.43 0.39 17.20
N PHE A 160 -8.36 1.26 17.60
CA PHE A 160 -9.27 1.09 18.72
C PHE A 160 -10.71 1.15 18.22
N SER A 161 -11.23 0.00 17.77
CA SER A 161 -12.61 -0.13 17.27
C SER A 161 -13.67 0.37 18.25
N VAL A 162 -13.40 0.34 19.56
CA VAL A 162 -14.32 0.81 20.62
C VAL A 162 -14.65 2.31 20.47
N ILE A 163 -13.75 3.12 19.91
CA ILE A 163 -14.01 4.56 19.71
C ILE A 163 -14.55 4.89 18.31
N ALA A 164 -14.61 3.92 17.40
CA ALA A 164 -15.17 4.10 16.06
C ALA A 164 -16.55 4.77 16.02
N PRO A 165 -17.53 4.42 16.88
CA PRO A 165 -18.84 5.08 16.84
C PRO A 165 -18.81 6.55 17.30
N PHE A 166 -17.73 7.01 17.94
CA PHE A 166 -17.56 8.39 18.38
C PHE A 166 -16.84 9.27 17.35
N VAL A 167 -16.33 8.71 16.25
CA VAL A 167 -15.59 9.46 15.23
C VAL A 167 -16.45 10.54 14.58
N ASP A 168 -17.73 10.23 14.35
CA ASP A 168 -18.68 11.16 13.73
C ASP A 168 -19.46 12.00 14.75
N PHE A 169 -19.30 11.69 16.05
CA PHE A 169 -20.05 12.35 17.11
C PHE A 169 -19.23 13.47 17.76
N ASN A 170 -19.68 14.71 17.54
CA ASN A 170 -19.11 15.88 18.22
C ASN A 170 -20.07 16.38 19.33
N PRO A 171 -19.70 16.29 20.61
CA PRO A 171 -20.56 16.71 21.72
C PRO A 171 -20.79 18.22 21.77
N ALA A 172 -19.89 19.05 21.20
CA ALA A 172 -20.06 20.49 21.15
C ALA A 172 -21.23 20.94 20.25
N ASN A 173 -21.66 20.07 19.34
CA ASN A 173 -22.82 20.33 18.49
C ASN A 173 -24.15 19.99 19.19
N GLN A 174 -24.12 19.32 20.35
CA GLN A 174 -25.33 19.10 21.12
C GLN A 174 -25.76 20.41 21.81
N PRO A 175 -27.07 20.70 21.87
CA PRO A 175 -27.53 21.88 22.58
C PRO A 175 -27.13 21.76 24.06
N PRO A 176 -26.35 22.70 24.61
CA PRO A 176 -25.95 22.64 26.00
C PRO A 176 -27.21 22.70 26.87
N ARG A 177 -27.33 21.77 27.81
CA ARG A 177 -28.43 21.78 28.79
C ARG A 177 -28.04 22.74 29.93
N PRO A 178 -28.66 23.93 30.05
CA PRO A 178 -28.40 24.78 31.20
C PRO A 178 -28.95 24.09 32.47
N PRO A 179 -28.29 24.27 33.63
CA PRO A 179 -28.76 23.70 34.89
C PRO A 179 -30.22 24.11 35.16
N GLY A 180 -31.11 23.15 35.37
CA GLY A 180 -32.52 23.39 35.69
C GLY A 180 -33.47 23.55 34.50
N SER A 181 -33.03 23.36 33.26
CA SER A 181 -33.96 23.29 32.11
C SER A 181 -34.87 22.04 32.20
N PRO A 182 -36.12 22.10 31.74
CA PRO A 182 -37.03 20.95 31.77
C PRO A 182 -36.48 19.78 30.95
N VAL A 183 -36.67 18.56 31.48
CA VAL A 183 -36.18 17.33 30.83
C VAL A 183 -36.94 17.10 29.51
N PRO A 184 -36.25 16.92 28.37
CA PRO A 184 -36.89 16.61 27.10
C PRO A 184 -37.69 15.31 27.16
N ALA A 185 -38.77 15.24 26.38
CA ALA A 185 -39.57 14.01 26.25
C ALA A 185 -38.77 12.87 25.60
N GLU A 186 -37.85 13.20 24.70
CA GLU A 186 -36.95 12.25 24.04
C GLU A 186 -35.49 12.63 24.33
N LEU A 187 -34.72 11.66 24.83
CA LEU A 187 -33.31 11.86 25.16
C LEU A 187 -32.46 11.74 23.88
N PRO A 188 -31.43 12.58 23.71
CA PRO A 188 -30.50 12.44 22.60
C PRO A 188 -29.75 11.11 22.67
N LEU A 189 -29.20 10.66 21.54
CA LEU A 189 -28.52 9.37 21.40
C LEU A 189 -27.40 9.19 22.44
N PHE A 190 -26.64 10.26 22.70
CA PHE A 190 -25.61 10.33 23.74
C PHE A 190 -26.04 11.32 24.82
N ALA A 191 -27.12 11.00 25.54
CA ALA A 191 -27.53 11.73 26.72
C ALA A 191 -26.72 11.30 27.95
N GLU A 192 -26.42 12.26 28.81
CA GLU A 192 -25.92 11.97 30.16
C GLU A 192 -26.98 11.22 30.97
N ALA A 193 -26.53 10.44 31.96
CA ALA A 193 -27.44 9.74 32.86
C ALA A 193 -28.27 10.75 33.67
N LEU A 194 -29.59 10.55 33.70
CA LEU A 194 -30.52 11.44 34.39
C LEU A 194 -30.22 11.50 35.90
N GLY A 195 -30.24 12.72 36.45
CA GLY A 195 -30.26 12.92 37.90
C GLY A 195 -31.56 12.43 38.54
N PRO A 196 -31.62 12.24 39.86
CA PRO A 196 -32.84 11.78 40.54
C PRO A 196 -34.06 12.69 40.31
N GLU A 197 -33.90 14.02 40.36
CA GLU A 197 -35.02 14.94 40.12
C GLU A 197 -35.44 14.96 38.64
N GLU A 198 -34.47 14.84 37.74
CA GLU A 198 -34.72 14.75 36.31
C GLU A 198 -35.44 13.45 35.96
N TRP A 199 -35.11 12.34 36.63
CA TRP A 199 -35.77 11.06 36.48
C TRP A 199 -37.23 11.11 36.93
N LEU A 200 -37.51 11.71 38.10
CA LEU A 200 -38.88 11.93 38.57
C LEU A 200 -39.69 12.75 37.55
N SER A 201 -39.07 13.79 37.01
CA SER A 201 -39.66 14.65 35.99
C SER A 201 -39.92 13.90 34.67
N TYR A 202 -38.96 13.10 34.21
CA TYR A 202 -39.04 12.31 32.98
C TYR A 202 -40.16 11.26 33.03
N TYR A 203 -40.30 10.57 34.17
CA TYR A 203 -41.37 9.59 34.39
C TYR A 203 -42.68 10.21 34.90
N GLN A 204 -42.74 11.53 35.05
CA GLN A 204 -43.91 12.28 35.53
C GLN A 204 -44.44 11.76 36.87
N ILE A 205 -43.53 11.44 37.79
CA ILE A 205 -43.89 10.92 39.11
C ILE A 205 -44.32 12.10 40.00
N PRO A 206 -45.54 12.08 40.55
CA PRO A 206 -46.00 13.17 41.40
C PRO A 206 -45.25 13.17 42.73
N VAL A 207 -44.96 14.37 43.23
CA VAL A 207 -44.29 14.59 44.51
C VAL A 207 -45.18 15.46 45.41
N PRO A 208 -46.34 14.94 45.89
CA PRO A 208 -47.20 15.69 46.80
C PRO A 208 -46.47 15.97 48.12
N ASP A 209 -46.53 17.21 48.61
CA ASP A 209 -45.92 17.66 49.87
C ASP A 209 -44.42 17.34 50.02
N GLY A 210 -43.68 17.31 48.91
CA GLY A 210 -42.25 17.00 48.90
C GLY A 210 -41.93 15.52 49.14
N LYS A 211 -42.93 14.64 49.16
CA LYS A 211 -42.76 13.18 49.25
C LYS A 211 -43.06 12.51 47.93
N ILE A 212 -42.23 11.55 47.55
CA ILE A 212 -42.39 10.80 46.31
C ILE A 212 -43.58 9.83 46.46
N ASP A 213 -44.44 9.77 45.45
CA ASP A 213 -45.44 8.72 45.36
C ASP A 213 -44.77 7.35 45.10
N GLU A 214 -44.67 6.55 46.15
CA GLU A 214 -44.06 5.22 46.13
C GLU A 214 -44.73 4.27 45.13
N ALA A 215 -46.05 4.37 44.94
CA ALA A 215 -46.78 3.49 44.04
C ALA A 215 -46.48 3.84 42.58
N ALA A 216 -46.39 5.13 42.26
CA ALA A 216 -45.98 5.60 40.93
C ALA A 216 -44.51 5.27 40.64
N ALA A 217 -43.61 5.48 41.61
CA ALA A 217 -42.20 5.13 41.49
C ALA A 217 -42.00 3.62 41.32
N ALA A 218 -42.70 2.79 42.08
CA ALA A 218 -42.64 1.33 41.95
C ALA A 218 -43.07 0.87 40.56
N LYS A 219 -44.13 1.47 39.99
CA LYS A 219 -44.56 1.18 38.60
C LYS A 219 -43.49 1.60 37.58
N ALA A 220 -42.81 2.73 37.78
CA ALA A 220 -41.73 3.18 36.90
C ALA A 220 -40.53 2.22 36.96
N PHE A 221 -40.10 1.81 38.15
CA PHE A 221 -39.04 0.80 38.31
C PHE A 221 -39.42 -0.56 37.72
N GLN A 222 -40.67 -1.00 37.89
CA GLN A 222 -41.15 -2.24 37.26
C GLN A 222 -41.08 -2.18 35.72
N LYS A 223 -41.30 -1.02 35.10
CA LYS A 223 -41.12 -0.85 33.64
C LYS A 223 -39.66 -0.94 33.19
N GLN A 224 -38.71 -0.57 34.05
CA GLN A 224 -37.28 -0.68 33.75
C GLN A 224 -36.78 -2.12 33.79
N LEU A 225 -37.46 -2.98 34.57
CA LEU A 225 -37.19 -4.41 34.53
C LEU A 225 -37.55 -4.95 33.15
N MET A 226 -36.54 -5.49 32.46
CA MET A 226 -36.78 -6.26 31.25
C MET A 226 -37.60 -7.52 31.57
N GLY A 227 -38.17 -8.13 30.53
CA GLY A 227 -38.86 -9.41 30.66
C GLY A 227 -37.97 -10.50 31.28
N ARG A 228 -38.61 -11.55 31.82
CA ARG A 228 -37.90 -12.71 32.40
C ARG A 228 -36.93 -13.33 31.39
N TRP A 229 -35.80 -13.83 31.89
CA TRP A 229 -34.85 -14.59 31.08
C TRP A 229 -35.51 -15.82 30.44
N LYS A 230 -35.39 -15.97 29.12
CA LYS A 230 -35.95 -17.09 28.34
C LYS A 230 -34.89 -17.84 27.53
N GLY A 231 -33.61 -17.56 27.76
CA GLY A 231 -32.48 -18.14 27.01
C GLY A 231 -31.80 -17.14 26.08
N ALA A 232 -30.56 -17.47 25.68
CA ALA A 232 -29.69 -16.57 24.93
C ALA A 232 -30.25 -16.18 23.55
N MET A 233 -30.87 -17.12 22.84
CA MET A 233 -31.38 -16.89 21.47
C MET A 233 -32.63 -15.99 21.41
N VAL A 234 -33.28 -15.75 22.56
CA VAL A 234 -34.49 -14.91 22.65
C VAL A 234 -34.13 -13.43 22.90
N LEU A 235 -32.89 -13.15 23.28
CA LEU A 235 -32.41 -11.79 23.50
C LEU A 235 -32.39 -10.97 22.21
N LYS A 236 -32.42 -9.64 22.34
CA LYS A 236 -32.20 -8.74 21.19
C LYS A 236 -30.77 -8.93 20.64
N PRO A 237 -30.51 -8.73 19.34
CA PRO A 237 -29.20 -9.00 18.74
C PRO A 237 -28.01 -8.37 19.48
N TYR A 238 -28.10 -7.09 19.87
CA TYR A 238 -27.03 -6.43 20.63
C TYR A 238 -26.77 -7.08 22.00
N GLN A 239 -27.80 -7.59 22.66
CA GLN A 239 -27.69 -8.28 23.95
C GLN A 239 -27.06 -9.67 23.78
N GLN A 240 -27.34 -10.35 22.67
CA GLN A 240 -26.70 -11.63 22.34
C GLN A 240 -25.19 -11.47 22.17
N ILE A 241 -24.77 -10.43 21.46
CA ILE A 241 -23.34 -10.14 21.22
C ILE A 241 -22.65 -9.78 22.54
N LEU A 242 -23.25 -8.92 23.36
CA LEU A 242 -22.70 -8.60 24.69
C LEU A 242 -22.59 -9.82 25.59
N LEU A 243 -23.62 -10.66 25.63
CA LEU A 243 -23.60 -11.92 26.37
C LEU A 243 -22.48 -12.83 25.89
N ALA A 244 -22.33 -13.00 24.57
CA ALA A 244 -21.27 -13.81 23.98
C ALA A 244 -19.88 -13.28 24.34
N ALA A 245 -19.66 -11.96 24.27
CA ALA A 245 -18.43 -11.32 24.69
C ALA A 245 -18.12 -11.59 26.18
N PHE A 246 -19.11 -11.46 27.06
CA PHE A 246 -18.94 -11.76 28.48
C PHE A 246 -18.63 -13.24 28.74
N CYS A 247 -19.30 -14.16 28.05
CA CYS A 247 -19.01 -15.59 28.12
C CYS A 247 -17.58 -15.91 27.67
N LEU A 248 -17.11 -15.29 26.58
CA LEU A 248 -15.74 -15.44 26.08
C LEU A 248 -14.71 -14.91 27.09
N LYS A 249 -14.95 -13.75 27.71
CA LYS A 249 -14.07 -13.22 28.77
C LYS A 249 -14.07 -14.11 30.01
N ALA A 250 -15.24 -14.63 30.42
CA ALA A 250 -15.34 -15.57 31.54
C ALA A 250 -14.59 -16.88 31.28
N ALA A 251 -14.61 -17.36 30.03
CA ALA A 251 -13.83 -18.52 29.58
C ALA A 251 -12.33 -18.22 29.36
N ARG A 252 -11.86 -17.01 29.69
CA ARG A 252 -10.48 -16.51 29.49
C ARG A 252 -10.05 -16.40 28.03
N LYS A 253 -10.99 -16.39 27.09
CA LYS A 253 -10.77 -16.17 25.64
C LYS A 253 -10.87 -14.69 25.29
N ARG A 254 -9.95 -13.89 25.82
CA ARG A 254 -9.99 -12.42 25.68
C ARG A 254 -9.86 -11.96 24.23
N GLY A 255 -8.95 -12.56 23.45
CA GLY A 255 -8.75 -12.21 22.04
C GLY A 255 -10.00 -12.42 21.18
N GLU A 256 -10.67 -13.57 21.32
CA GLU A 256 -11.93 -13.85 20.61
C GLU A 256 -13.04 -12.86 20.99
N SER A 257 -13.10 -12.45 22.27
CA SER A 257 -14.06 -11.44 22.72
C SER A 257 -13.79 -10.06 22.12
N ASP A 258 -12.53 -9.64 22.10
CA ASP A 258 -12.16 -8.30 21.61
C ASP A 258 -12.29 -8.25 20.07
N GLU A 259 -12.00 -9.34 19.37
CA GLU A 259 -12.26 -9.49 17.93
C GLU A 259 -13.75 -9.43 17.61
N LEU A 260 -14.60 -10.12 18.39
CA LEU A 260 -16.06 -10.08 18.22
C LEU A 260 -16.59 -8.64 18.36
N LEU A 261 -16.14 -7.91 19.38
CA LEU A 261 -16.55 -6.52 19.61
C LEU A 261 -15.98 -5.55 18.58
N GLY A 262 -14.78 -5.81 18.04
CA GLY A 262 -14.15 -4.95 17.06
C GLY A 262 -14.67 -5.07 15.63
N ARG A 263 -15.53 -6.07 15.35
CA ARG A 263 -16.22 -6.21 14.05
C ARG A 263 -17.51 -5.39 13.95
N LEU A 264 -17.98 -4.85 15.07
CA LEU A 264 -19.16 -3.97 15.14
C LEU A 264 -18.79 -2.53 14.79
#